data_AF-A0A936I2W1-F1
#
_entry.id   AF-A0A936I2W1-F1
#
_cell.length_a   1.000
_cell.length_b   1.000
_cell.length_c   1.000
_cell.angle_alpha   90.00
_cell.angle_beta   90.00
_cell.angle_gamma   90.00
#
_symmetry.space_group_name_H-M   'P 1'
#
loop_
_entity.id
_entity.type
_entity.pdbx_description
1 polymer ?
#
loop_
_entity_poly.entity_id
_entity_poly.type
_entity_poly.pdbx_seq_one_letter_code
_entity_poly.pdbx_strand_id
1 'polypeptide(L)'
;MLDQRSLRVFFASGLVLFALVVLCYRMTWYPVKASEVAGNYRRASVMFLKVDSLPERLDLQRTGRMMLYSSDGSLRFAGNWRLDERERIVRVDDPKWDRRFRIRSTLTGPRLCMKVSDLPLEIDHHEHDEEVDLVRDDAAGRE
;
A
#
# COMPACT_ATOMS: atom_id res chain seq x y z
N MET A 1 -13.49 -2.74 -50.44
CA MET A 1 -12.05 -2.38 -50.39
C MET A 1 -11.91 -1.26 -49.36
N LEU A 2 -11.30 -1.52 -48.20
CA LEU A 2 -11.09 -0.45 -47.19
C LEU A 2 -10.05 0.53 -47.73
N ASP A 3 -10.40 1.82 -47.74
CA ASP A 3 -9.49 2.90 -48.13
C ASP A 3 -8.23 2.89 -47.23
N GLN A 4 -7.07 3.04 -47.85
CA GLN A 4 -5.75 3.01 -47.22
C GLN A 4 -5.63 4.09 -46.12
N ARG A 5 -6.37 5.20 -46.21
CA ARG A 5 -6.51 6.20 -45.12
C ARG A 5 -7.26 5.66 -43.91
N SER A 6 -8.36 4.95 -44.12
CA SER A 6 -9.17 4.36 -43.05
C SER A 6 -8.38 3.29 -42.28
N LEU A 7 -7.57 2.51 -42.99
CA LEU A 7 -6.66 1.52 -42.39
C LEU A 7 -5.61 2.20 -41.48
N ARG A 8 -4.98 3.29 -41.95
CA ARG A 8 -3.97 4.04 -41.18
C ARG A 8 -4.55 4.67 -39.92
N VAL A 9 -5.75 5.26 -40.02
CA VAL A 9 -6.44 5.84 -38.86
C VAL A 9 -6.74 4.75 -37.84
N PHE A 10 -7.28 3.60 -38.27
CA PHE A 10 -7.58 2.46 -37.40
C PHE A 10 -6.34 1.98 -36.61
N PHE A 11 -5.21 1.77 -37.30
CA PHE A 11 -3.94 1.38 -36.65
C PHE A 11 -3.41 2.47 -35.71
N ALA A 12 -3.47 3.74 -36.09
CA ALA A 12 -3.04 4.84 -35.23
C ALA A 12 -3.87 4.91 -33.95
N SER A 13 -5.20 4.79 -34.03
CA SER A 13 -6.07 4.75 -32.86
C SER A 13 -5.84 3.52 -31.98
N GLY A 14 -5.58 2.35 -32.56
CA GLY A 14 -5.22 1.15 -31.80
C GLY A 14 -3.89 1.31 -31.04
N LEU A 15 -2.92 1.97 -31.65
CA LEU A 15 -1.61 2.23 -31.05
C LEU A 15 -1.72 3.23 -29.89
N VAL A 16 -2.56 4.27 -30.03
CA VAL A 16 -2.88 5.21 -28.95
C VAL A 16 -3.58 4.50 -27.78
N LEU A 17 -4.57 3.65 -28.06
CA LEU A 17 -5.27 2.89 -27.02
C LEU A 17 -4.31 1.94 -26.29
N PHE A 18 -3.46 1.22 -27.03
CA PHE A 18 -2.45 0.34 -26.45
C PHE A 18 -1.45 1.12 -25.59
N ALA A 19 -0.96 2.28 -26.06
CA ALA A 19 -0.09 3.15 -25.28
C ALA A 19 -0.78 3.64 -23.98
N LEU A 20 -2.08 3.96 -24.03
CA LEU A 20 -2.88 4.29 -22.86
C LEU A 20 -3.01 3.12 -21.88
N VAL A 21 -3.25 1.90 -22.36
CA VAL A 21 -3.31 0.70 -21.52
C VAL A 21 -1.97 0.43 -20.84
N VAL A 22 -0.87 0.50 -21.61
CA VAL A 22 0.50 0.34 -21.07
C VAL A 22 0.82 1.42 -20.05
N LEU A 23 0.45 2.68 -20.33
CA LEU A 23 0.64 3.79 -19.40
C LEU A 23 -0.17 3.59 -18.10
N CYS A 24 -1.44 3.22 -18.20
CA CYS A 24 -2.28 2.90 -17.05
C CYS A 24 -1.69 1.75 -16.23
N TYR A 25 -1.30 0.66 -16.89
CA TYR A 25 -0.64 -0.48 -16.24
C TYR A 25 0.66 -0.04 -15.53
N ARG A 26 1.48 0.77 -16.18
CA ARG A 26 2.74 1.27 -15.60
C ARG A 26 2.49 2.20 -14.40
N MET A 27 1.43 3.00 -14.41
CA MET A 27 1.04 3.84 -13.27
C MET A 27 0.56 3.00 -12.08
N THR A 28 -0.11 1.87 -12.31
CA THR A 28 -0.51 0.93 -11.24
C THR A 28 0.69 0.24 -10.57
N TRP A 29 1.80 0.09 -11.31
CA TRP A 29 3.02 -0.61 -10.92
C TRP A 29 4.21 0.32 -10.67
N TYR A 30 3.96 1.58 -10.27
CA TYR A 30 5.06 2.46 -9.90
C TYR A 30 5.79 1.89 -8.67
N PRO A 31 7.14 1.74 -8.71
CA PRO A 31 7.91 1.25 -7.57
C PRO A 31 7.78 2.28 -6.45
N VAL A 32 7.16 1.88 -5.34
CA VAL A 32 7.01 2.74 -4.17
C VAL A 32 8.32 2.67 -3.39
N LYS A 33 8.95 3.82 -3.15
CA LYS A 33 10.22 3.87 -2.40
C LYS A 33 9.95 3.88 -0.90
N ALA A 34 10.86 3.33 -0.10
CA ALA A 34 10.75 3.36 1.36
C ALA A 34 10.54 4.78 1.94
N SER A 35 11.15 5.81 1.32
CA SER A 35 10.98 7.21 1.73
C SER A 35 9.56 7.75 1.54
N GLU A 36 8.80 7.18 0.59
CA GLU A 36 7.41 7.54 0.31
C GLU A 36 6.45 6.82 1.26
N VAL A 37 6.85 5.67 1.80
CA VAL A 37 6.08 4.88 2.77
C VAL A 37 6.35 5.30 4.21
N ALA A 38 7.51 5.87 4.50
CA ALA A 38 7.77 6.40 5.82
C ALA A 38 6.79 7.54 6.15
N GLY A 39 6.10 7.45 7.30
CA GLY A 39 5.05 8.38 7.71
C GLY A 39 4.31 7.88 8.94
N ASN A 40 3.39 8.71 9.43
CA ASN A 40 2.45 8.35 10.50
C ASN A 40 1.14 7.91 9.87
N TYR A 41 0.60 6.80 10.34
CA TYR A 41 -0.57 6.16 9.78
C TYR A 41 -1.64 5.92 10.84
N ARG A 42 -2.82 6.30 10.41
CA ARG A 42 -4.18 6.13 10.88
C ARG A 42 -5.04 4.94 10.54
N ARG A 43 -5.67 4.21 11.45
CA ARG A 43 -6.78 3.34 10.99
C ARG A 43 -7.90 4.19 10.34
N ALA A 44 -8.26 3.88 9.09
CA ALA A 44 -9.15 4.70 8.25
C ALA A 44 -10.57 4.83 8.82
N SER A 45 -11.09 3.75 9.40
CA SER A 45 -12.38 3.74 10.10
C SER A 45 -12.40 2.62 11.12
N VAL A 46 -12.80 2.95 12.35
CA VAL A 46 -12.95 2.01 13.47
C VAL A 46 -14.31 1.30 13.44
N MET A 47 -15.25 1.76 12.60
CA MET A 47 -16.64 1.27 12.62
C MET A 47 -16.86 -0.07 11.90
N PHE A 48 -16.08 -0.38 10.87
CA PHE A 48 -16.39 -1.51 9.98
C PHE A 48 -15.78 -2.85 10.44
N LEU A 49 -14.74 -2.82 11.28
CA LEU A 49 -14.17 -3.98 11.95
C LEU A 49 -13.59 -3.57 13.31
N LYS A 50 -14.35 -3.80 14.38
CA LYS A 50 -13.84 -3.71 15.75
C LYS A 50 -13.07 -4.97 16.07
N VAL A 51 -11.76 -4.92 15.86
CA VAL A 51 -10.83 -5.95 16.32
C VAL A 51 -9.94 -5.30 17.37
N ASP A 52 -10.20 -5.61 18.63
CA ASP A 52 -9.56 -4.99 19.81
C ASP A 52 -8.04 -5.24 19.85
N SER A 53 -7.57 -6.23 19.11
CA SER A 53 -6.17 -6.61 19.02
C SER A 53 -5.41 -5.93 17.87
N LEU A 54 -5.98 -4.96 17.14
CA LEU A 54 -5.30 -4.24 16.06
C LEU A 54 -4.67 -2.92 16.54
N PRO A 55 -3.50 -2.53 16.00
CA PRO A 55 -2.95 -1.21 16.25
C PRO A 55 -3.84 -0.14 15.63
N GLU A 56 -4.04 0.95 16.36
CA GLU A 56 -4.79 2.11 15.87
C GLU A 56 -3.90 3.06 15.06
N ARG A 57 -2.64 3.16 15.48
CA ARG A 57 -1.63 4.00 14.84
C ARG A 57 -0.36 3.21 14.54
N LEU A 58 0.20 3.48 13.37
CA LEU A 58 1.45 2.92 12.86
C LEU A 58 2.37 4.07 12.47
N ASP A 59 3.57 4.12 13.05
CA ASP A 59 4.58 5.08 12.67
C ASP A 59 5.76 4.36 12.01
N LEU A 60 6.01 4.66 10.74
CA LEU A 60 7.13 4.16 9.95
C LEU A 60 8.17 5.27 9.80
N GLN A 61 9.25 5.20 10.59
CA GLN A 61 10.33 6.17 10.50
C GLN A 61 11.23 5.91 9.30
N ARG A 62 11.77 6.97 8.69
CA ARG A 62 12.77 6.89 7.60
C ARG A 62 14.06 6.17 8.00
N THR A 63 14.35 6.12 9.30
CA THR A 63 15.49 5.40 9.88
C THR A 63 15.34 3.88 9.82
N GLY A 64 14.17 3.38 9.39
CA GLY A 64 13.85 1.95 9.42
C GLY A 64 13.28 1.49 10.76
N ARG A 65 12.86 2.40 11.65
CA ARG A 65 12.14 2.03 12.90
C ARG A 65 10.64 2.10 12.71
N MET A 66 9.94 1.12 13.27
CA MET A 66 8.50 0.98 13.24
C MET A 66 7.97 0.99 14.66
N MET A 67 6.86 1.70 14.89
CA MET A 67 6.15 1.73 16.17
C MET A 67 4.66 1.50 15.93
N LEU A 68 4.06 0.62 16.72
CA LEU A 68 2.63 0.33 16.71
C LEU A 68 2.02 0.76 18.03
N TYR A 69 0.93 1.50 17.95
CA TYR A 69 0.21 2.00 19.11
C TYR A 69 -1.19 1.42 19.18
N SER A 70 -1.61 1.07 20.40
CA SER A 70 -2.98 0.75 20.76
C SER A 70 -3.88 1.99 20.68
N SER A 71 -5.19 1.77 20.82
CA SER A 71 -6.19 2.84 20.93
C SER A 71 -6.04 3.73 22.17
N ASP A 72 -5.51 3.19 23.26
CA ASP A 72 -5.18 3.94 24.48
C ASP A 72 -3.85 4.72 24.38
N GLY A 73 -3.18 4.66 23.22
CA GLY A 73 -1.88 5.28 22.99
C GLY A 73 -0.68 4.48 23.52
N SER A 74 -0.90 3.30 24.12
CA SER A 74 0.19 2.44 24.58
C SER A 74 1.00 1.89 23.41
N LEU A 75 2.32 1.81 23.57
CA LEU A 75 3.21 1.21 22.59
C LEU A 75 3.08 -0.32 22.66
N ARG A 76 2.61 -0.94 21.58
CA ARG A 76 2.46 -2.40 21.47
C ARG A 76 3.68 -3.09 20.91
N PHE A 77 4.37 -2.39 20.01
CA PHE A 77 5.53 -2.93 19.34
C PHE A 77 6.43 -1.80 18.89
N ALA A 78 7.74 -2.00 19.04
CA ALA A 78 8.76 -1.20 18.43
C ALA A 78 9.88 -2.10 17.91
N GLY A 79 10.23 -1.97 16.64
CA GLY A 79 11.27 -2.77 16.01
C GLY A 79 11.76 -2.14 14.72
N ASN A 80 12.58 -2.88 13.97
CA ASN A 80 13.00 -2.40 12.66
C ASN A 80 12.04 -2.90 11.59
N TRP A 81 11.94 -2.11 10.53
CA TRP A 81 11.20 -2.44 9.33
C TRP A 81 12.03 -2.13 8.09
N ARG A 82 11.69 -2.83 7.01
CA ARG A 82 12.16 -2.51 5.66
C ARG A 82 11.06 -2.77 4.66
N LEU A 83 11.11 -2.04 3.55
CA LEU A 83 10.22 -2.30 2.43
C LEU A 83 10.79 -3.42 1.56
N ASP A 84 10.03 -4.49 1.38
CA ASP A 84 10.22 -5.38 0.23
C ASP A 84 9.54 -4.76 -1.00
N GLU A 85 10.30 -4.06 -1.83
CA GLU A 85 9.78 -3.33 -3.00
C GLU A 85 9.21 -4.29 -4.05
N ARG A 86 9.71 -5.53 -4.12
CA ARG A 86 9.25 -6.54 -5.07
C ARG A 86 7.87 -7.07 -4.67
N GLU A 87 7.69 -7.37 -3.40
CA GLU A 87 6.41 -7.87 -2.88
C GLU A 87 5.43 -6.76 -2.46
N ARG A 88 5.91 -5.51 -2.35
CA ARG A 88 5.17 -4.35 -1.85
C ARG A 88 4.64 -4.57 -0.42
N ILE A 89 5.44 -5.23 0.40
CA ILE A 89 5.10 -5.59 1.78
C ILE A 89 6.13 -4.99 2.73
N VAL A 90 5.67 -4.54 3.90
CA VAL A 90 6.56 -4.14 5.00
C VAL A 90 7.04 -5.41 5.70
N ARG A 91 8.36 -5.58 5.74
CA ARG A 91 9.03 -6.61 6.53
C ARG A 91 9.41 -6.05 7.88
N VAL A 92 9.27 -6.86 8.92
CA VAL A 92 9.52 -6.47 10.32
C VAL A 92 10.33 -7.57 10.99
N ASP A 93 11.21 -7.21 11.94
CA ASP A 93 12.03 -8.20 12.65
C ASP A 93 11.22 -9.15 13.55
N ASP A 94 9.98 -8.78 13.88
CA ASP A 94 9.08 -9.58 14.71
C ASP A 94 8.21 -10.49 13.83
N PRO A 95 8.29 -11.83 13.97
CA PRO A 95 7.51 -12.78 13.19
C PRO A 95 6.00 -12.55 13.23
N LYS A 96 5.48 -11.98 14.33
CA LYS A 96 4.06 -11.67 14.48
C LYS A 96 3.61 -10.53 13.56
N TRP A 97 4.49 -9.58 13.27
CA TRP A 97 4.19 -8.39 12.49
C TRP A 97 4.78 -8.45 11.08
N ASP A 98 5.72 -9.36 10.84
CA ASP A 98 6.32 -9.56 9.54
C ASP A 98 5.25 -9.89 8.50
N ARG A 99 5.37 -9.22 7.35
CA ARG A 99 4.45 -9.38 6.22
C ARG A 99 2.97 -9.12 6.54
N ARG A 100 2.63 -8.34 7.56
CA ARG A 100 1.22 -7.99 7.85
C ARG A 100 0.74 -6.73 7.17
N PHE A 101 1.65 -5.87 6.68
CA PHE A 101 1.30 -4.61 6.05
C PHE A 101 1.68 -4.62 4.57
N ARG A 102 0.70 -4.36 3.70
CA ARG A 102 0.87 -4.23 2.24
C ARG A 102 0.72 -2.79 1.82
N ILE A 103 1.51 -2.37 0.84
CA ILE A 103 1.37 -1.05 0.23
C ILE A 103 0.44 -1.12 -0.96
N ARG A 104 -0.60 -0.29 -0.93
CA ARG A 104 -1.46 -0.01 -2.07
C ARG A 104 -1.16 1.39 -2.60
N SER A 105 -0.83 1.49 -3.88
CA SER A 105 -0.76 2.79 -4.53
C SER A 105 -2.17 3.18 -4.93
N THR A 106 -2.62 4.35 -4.49
CA THR A 106 -3.92 4.91 -4.87
C THR A 106 -3.71 6.25 -5.57
N LEU A 107 -4.75 6.75 -6.25
CA LEU A 107 -4.72 8.09 -6.84
C LEU A 107 -4.42 9.19 -5.81
N THR A 108 -4.75 8.95 -4.54
CA THR A 108 -4.52 9.87 -3.42
C THR A 108 -3.17 9.67 -2.71
N GLY A 109 -2.31 8.80 -3.23
CA GLY A 109 -1.01 8.47 -2.63
C GLY A 109 -0.93 7.05 -2.07
N PRO A 110 0.22 6.68 -1.48
CA PRO A 110 0.42 5.35 -0.91
C PRO A 110 -0.43 5.15 0.35
N ARG A 111 -1.22 4.09 0.35
CA ARG A 111 -1.95 3.59 1.52
C ARG A 111 -1.31 2.31 2.02
N LEU A 112 -1.46 2.05 3.30
CA LEU A 112 -1.12 0.77 3.89
C LEU A 112 -2.41 0.01 4.16
N CYS A 113 -2.38 -1.30 3.94
CA CYS A 113 -3.46 -2.20 4.34
C CYS A 113 -2.84 -3.24 5.26
N MET A 114 -3.50 -3.51 6.37
CA MET A 114 -3.06 -4.51 7.34
C MET A 114 -3.97 -5.72 7.30
N LYS A 115 -3.39 -6.92 7.22
CA LYS A 115 -4.11 -8.19 7.36
C LYS A 115 -4.53 -8.41 8.81
N VAL A 116 -5.83 -8.66 9.02
CA VAL A 116 -6.41 -8.82 10.36
C VAL A 116 -6.03 -10.16 11.00
N SER A 117 -5.96 -11.23 10.21
CA SER A 117 -5.56 -12.54 10.73
C SER A 117 -4.11 -12.54 11.20
N ASP A 118 -3.78 -13.48 12.08
CA ASP A 118 -2.41 -13.66 12.59
C ASP A 118 -1.48 -14.35 11.58
N LEU A 119 -1.98 -14.68 10.39
CA LEU A 119 -1.18 -15.24 9.32
C LEU A 119 -0.52 -14.12 8.51
N PRO A 120 0.76 -14.27 8.12
CA PRO A 120 1.43 -13.33 7.24
C PRO A 120 0.76 -13.27 5.86
N LEU A 121 0.97 -12.17 5.13
CA LEU A 121 0.61 -12.10 3.72
C LEU A 121 1.50 -13.01 2.88
N GLU A 122 0.90 -14.00 2.21
CA GLU A 122 1.57 -14.80 1.19
C GLU A 122 1.69 -14.01 -0.13
N ILE A 123 2.67 -14.42 -0.94
CA ILE A 123 3.03 -13.74 -2.20
C ILE A 123 1.90 -13.82 -3.22
N ASP A 124 1.15 -14.94 -3.24
CA ASP A 124 0.15 -15.25 -4.26
C ASP A 124 -1.31 -15.03 -3.81
N HIS A 125 -1.54 -14.53 -2.59
CA HIS A 125 -2.92 -14.21 -2.17
C HIS A 125 -3.43 -12.93 -2.85
N HIS A 126 -4.27 -13.14 -3.85
CA HIS A 126 -5.25 -12.18 -4.37
C HIS A 126 -6.49 -12.03 -3.46
N GLU A 127 -6.59 -12.83 -2.39
CA GLU A 127 -7.75 -12.82 -1.51
C GLU A 127 -7.90 -11.50 -0.75
N HIS A 128 -9.12 -10.96 -0.82
CA HIS A 128 -9.60 -9.86 0.01
C HIS A 128 -10.00 -10.43 1.38
N ASP A 129 -9.03 -10.96 2.11
CA ASP A 129 -9.22 -11.23 3.54
C ASP A 129 -9.67 -9.94 4.25
N GLU A 130 -10.20 -10.08 5.46
CA GLU A 130 -10.46 -8.93 6.31
C GLU A 130 -9.16 -8.11 6.46
N GLU A 131 -9.17 -6.92 5.86
CA GLU A 131 -8.07 -5.99 5.88
C GLU A 131 -8.56 -4.66 6.42
N VAL A 132 -7.68 -3.97 7.15
CA VAL A 132 -7.94 -2.61 7.60
C VAL A 132 -7.04 -1.63 6.86
N ASP A 133 -7.66 -0.61 6.30
CA ASP A 133 -6.94 0.49 5.66
C ASP A 133 -6.31 1.38 6.73
N LEU A 134 -5.05 1.73 6.46
CA LEU A 134 -4.25 2.69 7.20
C LEU A 134 -4.01 3.90 6.29
N VAL A 135 -4.56 5.04 6.69
CA VAL A 135 -4.47 6.33 5.99
C VAL A 135 -3.35 7.14 6.63
N ARG A 136 -2.50 7.73 5.78
CA ARG A 136 -1.42 8.60 6.23
C ARG A 136 -2.00 9.87 6.85
N ASP A 137 -1.45 10.28 7.99
CA ASP A 137 -1.74 11.59 8.56
C ASP A 137 -0.88 12.66 7.86
N ASP A 138 -1.51 13.43 6.96
CA ASP A 138 -0.88 14.53 6.23
C ASP A 138 -0.54 15.75 7.13
N ALA A 139 -0.79 15.66 8.44
CA ALA A 139 -0.49 16.72 9.40
C ALA A 139 1.02 16.95 9.64
N ALA A 140 1.89 16.07 9.13
CA ALA A 140 3.35 16.18 9.31
C ALA A 140 4.10 16.86 8.15
N GLY A 141 3.42 17.74 7.40
CA GLY A 141 3.96 18.36 6.18
C GLY A 141 3.76 19.88 6.06
N ARG A 142 3.62 20.61 7.18
CA ARG A 142 3.72 22.07 7.22
C ARG A 142 4.62 22.50 8.37
N GLU A 143 5.92 22.36 8.18
CA GLU A 143 6.92 23.26 8.76
C GLU A 143 7.85 23.71 7.63
#